data_AF-A0A958ZT12-F1
#
_entry.id   AF-A0A958ZT12-F1
#
_cell.length_a   1.000
_cell.length_b   1.000
_cell.length_c   1.000
_cell.angle_alpha   90.00
_cell.angle_beta   90.00
_cell.angle_gamma   90.00
#
_symmetry.space_group_name_H-M   'P 1'
#
loop_
_entity.id
_entity.type
_entity.pdbx_description
1 polymer ?
#
loop_
_entity_poly.entity_id
_entity_poly.type
_entity_poly.pdbx_seq_one_letter_code
_entity_poly.pdbx_strand_id
1 'polypeptide(L)' 'MKYALAILMNLLLCLATIGQTVDQMADSILNLMTLEEKVGQMTQVERGEFENIQDIATYGIGSVLSG' A
#
# COMPACT_ATOMS: atom_id res chain seq x y z
N MET A 1 30.72 2.87 18.75
CA MET A 1 30.84 2.30 17.39
C MET A 1 29.56 1.66 16.86
N LYS A 2 28.83 0.83 17.62
CA LYS A 2 27.59 0.17 17.15
C LYS A 2 26.52 1.14 16.60
N TYR A 3 26.26 2.25 17.29
CA TYR A 3 25.27 3.25 16.86
C TYR A 3 25.69 4.05 15.62
N ALA A 4 26.99 4.31 15.44
CA ALA A 4 27.50 5.00 14.26
C ALA A 4 27.27 4.18 12.98
N LEU A 5 27.43 2.85 13.07
CA LEU A 5 27.15 1.92 11.97
C LEU A 5 25.65 1.90 11.63
N ALA A 6 24.79 1.87 12.64
CA ALA A 6 23.34 1.89 12.45
C ALA A 6 22.85 3.20 11.79
N ILE A 7 23.41 4.34 12.19
CA ILE A 7 23.10 5.64 11.59
C ILE A 7 23.56 5.68 10.13
N LEU A 8 24.77 5.18 9.82
CA LEU A 8 25.28 5.11 8.46
C LEU A 8 24.42 4.21 7.56
N MET A 9 23.95 3.09 8.08
CA MET A 9 23.08 2.15 7.34
C MET A 9 21.71 2.77 7.02
N ASN A 10 21.10 3.46 7.98
CA ASN A 10 19.84 4.16 7.76
C ASN A 10 20.00 5.34 6.76
N LEU A 11 21.12 6.05 6.83
CA LEU A 11 21.43 7.13 5.89
C LEU A 11 21.59 6.60 4.45
N LEU A 12 22.27 5.47 4.29
CA LEU A 12 22.44 4.80 3.00
C LEU A 12 21.10 4.31 2.43
N LEU A 13 20.23 3.79 3.29
CA LEU A 13 18.89 3.34 2.90
C LEU A 13 18.02 4.50 2.41
N CYS A 14 18.12 5.66 3.06
CA CYS A 14 17.41 6.88 2.67
C CYS A 14 17.83 7.37 1.28
N LEU A 15 19.12 7.30 0.94
CA LEU A 15 19.62 7.67 -0.40
C LEU A 15 19.10 6.76 -1.51
N ALA A 16 18.81 5.49 -1.21
CA ALA A 16 18.30 4.54 -2.19
C ALA A 16 16.82 4.74 -2.54
N THR A 17 16.05 5.44 -1.68
CA THR A 17 14.62 5.67 -1.90
C THR A 17 14.31 7.05 -2.49
N ILE A 18 15.24 8.01 -2.39
CA ILE A 18 15.14 9.34 -2.99
C ILE A 18 15.30 9.22 -4.52
N GLY A 19 14.20 8.99 -5.23
CA GLY A 19 14.18 8.95 -6.69
C GLY A 19 13.29 7.89 -7.32
N GLN A 20 12.59 7.06 -6.53
CA GLN A 20 11.62 6.13 -7.09
C GLN A 20 10.47 6.88 -7.78
N THR A 21 10.10 6.44 -8.98
CA THR A 21 8.91 6.94 -9.68
C THR A 21 7.65 6.28 -9.12
N VAL A 22 6.48 6.88 -9.39
CA VAL A 22 5.19 6.29 -9.03
C VAL A 22 5.02 4.90 -9.63
N ASP A 23 5.45 4.71 -10.89
CA ASP A 23 5.38 3.41 -11.56
C ASP A 23 6.27 2.36 -10.88
N GLN A 24 7.49 2.73 -10.48
CA GLN A 24 8.39 1.83 -9.75
C GLN A 24 7.81 1.43 -8.38
N MET A 25 7.11 2.35 -7.70
CA MET A 25 6.42 2.05 -6.45
C MET A 25 5.21 1.15 -6.68
N ALA A 26 4.40 1.44 -7.71
CA ALA A 26 3.24 0.65 -8.08
C ALA A 26 3.63 -0.79 -8.44
N ASP A 27 4.66 -0.97 -9.28
CA ASP A 27 5.20 -2.29 -9.63
C ASP A 27 5.70 -3.05 -8.40
N SER A 28 6.40 -2.37 -7.50
CA SER A 28 6.88 -2.97 -6.25
C SER A 28 5.72 -3.48 -5.39
N ILE A 29 4.64 -2.70 -5.27
CA ILE A 29 3.48 -3.07 -4.46
C ILE A 29 2.69 -4.19 -5.14
N LEU A 30 2.43 -4.10 -6.44
CA LEU A 30 1.69 -5.11 -7.21
C LEU A 30 2.38 -6.49 -7.19
N ASN A 31 3.71 -6.53 -7.08
CA ASN A 31 4.47 -7.78 -6.94
C ASN A 31 4.32 -8.44 -5.57
N LEU A 32 3.95 -7.68 -4.53
CA LEU A 32 3.72 -8.19 -3.18
C LEU A 32 2.27 -8.59 -2.92
N MET A 33 1.34 -8.15 -3.76
CA MET A 33 -0.09 -8.39 -3.58
C MET A 33 -0.55 -9.76 -4.10
N THR A 34 -1.49 -10.39 -3.38
CA THR A 34 -2.25 -11.53 -3.89
C THR A 34 -3.26 -11.10 -4.97
N LEU A 35 -3.88 -12.08 -5.64
CA LEU A 35 -4.92 -11.78 -6.62
C LEU A 35 -6.15 -11.14 -5.97
N GLU A 36 -6.54 -11.63 -4.79
CA GLU A 36 -7.67 -11.13 -4.01
C GLU A 36 -7.46 -9.67 -3.61
N GLU A 37 -6.26 -9.32 -3.15
CA GLU A 37 -5.93 -7.92 -2.82
C GLU A 37 -6.01 -7.02 -4.05
N LYS A 38 -5.55 -7.50 -5.22
CA LYS A 38 -5.64 -6.72 -6.47
C LYS A 38 -7.09 -6.49 -6.88
N VAL A 39 -7.93 -7.53 -6.78
CA VAL A 39 -9.37 -7.42 -7.05
C VAL A 39 -10.02 -6.47 -6.05
N GLY A 40 -9.69 -6.57 -4.75
CA GLY A 40 -10.17 -5.66 -3.71
C GLY A 40 -9.85 -4.21 -4.03
N GLN A 41 -8.60 -3.90 -4.39
CA GLN A 41 -8.17 -2.55 -4.75
C GLN A 41 -8.87 -2.00 -6.01
N MET A 42 -9.30 -2.86 -6.93
CA MET A 42 -10.08 -2.47 -8.13
C MET A 42 -11.59 -2.39 -7.87
N THR A 43 -12.05 -2.77 -6.66
CA THR A 43 -13.47 -2.80 -6.31
C THR A 43 -13.90 -1.47 -5.72
N GLN A 44 -15.03 -0.96 -6.21
CA GLN A 44 -15.72 0.20 -5.65
C GLN A 44 -17.10 -0.22 -5.13
N VAL A 45 -17.41 0.15 -3.89
CA VAL A 45 -18.71 -0.13 -3.26
C VAL A 45 -19.38 1.17 -2.84
N GLU A 46 -20.69 1.23 -2.96
CA GLU A 46 -21.48 2.38 -2.53
C GLU A 46 -21.67 2.38 -1.01
N ARG A 47 -21.62 3.57 -0.38
CA ARG A 47 -21.63 3.68 1.08
C ARG A 47 -22.86 3.02 1.71
N GLY A 48 -24.02 3.10 1.07
CA GLY A 48 -25.28 2.50 1.55
C GLY A 48 -25.30 0.97 1.54
N GLU A 49 -24.42 0.34 0.75
CA GLU A 49 -24.35 -1.12 0.59
C GLU A 49 -23.48 -1.80 1.67
N PHE A 50 -22.80 -1.02 2.53
CA PHE A 50 -22.06 -1.59 3.64
C PHE A 50 -22.99 -1.96 4.80
N GLU A 51 -23.23 -3.26 4.98
CA GLU A 51 -23.83 -3.79 6.22
C GLU A 51 -22.84 -3.69 7.40
N ASN A 52 -21.54 -3.85 7.14
CA ASN A 52 -20.46 -3.73 8.11
C ASN A 52 -19.28 -2.96 7.52
N ILE A 53 -18.89 -1.84 8.14
CA ILE A 53 -17.79 -1.00 7.65
C ILE A 53 -16.42 -1.70 7.75
N GLN A 54 -16.29 -2.74 8.57
CA GLN A 54 -15.07 -3.54 8.65
C GLN A 54 -14.80 -4.33 7.36
N ASP A 55 -15.81 -4.52 6.52
CA ASP A 55 -15.68 -5.25 5.25
C ASP A 55 -14.70 -4.56 4.28
N ILE A 56 -14.51 -3.24 4.42
CA ILE A 56 -13.46 -2.50 3.69
C ILE A 56 -12.08 -3.12 3.96
N ALA A 57 -11.77 -3.39 5.23
CA ALA A 57 -10.49 -3.97 5.62
C ALA A 57 -10.44 -5.48 5.34
N THR A 58 -11.55 -6.19 5.59
CA THR A 58 -11.65 -7.65 5.36
C THR A 58 -11.41 -8.03 3.90
N TYR A 59 -11.93 -7.24 2.96
CA TYR A 59 -11.83 -7.52 1.52
C TYR A 59 -10.84 -6.61 0.78
N GLY A 60 -10.18 -5.69 1.49
CA GLY A 60 -9.22 -4.76 0.89
C GLY A 60 -9.85 -3.84 -0.17
N ILE A 61 -11.05 -3.32 0.07
CA ILE A 61 -11.81 -2.51 -0.90
C ILE A 61 -11.06 -1.20 -1.20
N GLY A 62 -10.80 -0.95 -2.49
CA GLY A 62 -10.00 0.18 -2.94
C GLY A 62 -10.74 1.51 -3.05
N SER A 63 -12.07 1.50 -3.15
CA SER A 63 -12.87 2.73 -3.27
C SER A 63 -14.25 2.61 -2.62
N VAL A 64 -14.70 3.72 -2.03
CA VAL A 64 -16.07 3.88 -1.51
C VAL A 64 -16.72 5.06 -2.22
N LEU A 65 -17.84 4.80 -2.89
CA LEU A 65 -18.66 5.83 -3.51
C LEU A 65 -19.58 6.46 -2.46
N SER A 66 -19.52 7.78 -2.33
CA SER A 66 -20.39 8.56 -1.44
C SER A 66 -21.24 9.50 -2.32
N GLY A 67 -22.33 8.97 -2.85
CA GLY A 67 -23.32 9.68 -3.65
C GLY A 67 -24.57 10.04 -2.86
#